data_AF-A0A3D9HYW2-F1
#
_entry.id   AF-A0A3D9HYW2-F1
#
_cell.length_a   1.000
_cell.length_b   1.000
_cell.length_c   1.000
_cell.angle_alpha   90.00
_cell.angle_beta   90.00
_cell.angle_gamma   90.00
#
_symmetry.space_group_name_H-M   'P 1'
#
loop_
_entity.id
_entity.type
_entity.pdbx_description
1 polymer ?
#
loop_
_entity_poly.entity_id
_entity_poly.type
_entity_poly.pdbx_seq_one_letter_code
_entity_poly.pdbx_strand_id
1 'polypeptide(L)'
;MNERRLLSEGLSIISSCRGKTGDIWHAHYGAAAIACAFLANENRMSDEAARSMAKQALFMVEKNRLTENIAAIPAVDAASAEEAIVEALESTIDSLHWVGHNAIYAALSLKAIRELNGWGKINDINEIGGLVRSFASTIPGRSWIGYSASEVKRLTISEDDRIPSILTPKQLSEFILRELSEIEVIYRAEAHHDLIGHLLTFSHALNILYDLGYEFLFLRGLVPLLQLVKALRKSRDWATDDSIKLISPVDRKPLVEAKPGKLSPLSEPFWRIDHSHHDWDYGHHFKFTFSYYNHIHRVPEFKSETEAKFMRIIGECDN
;
A
#
# COMPACT_ATOMS: atom_id res chain seq x y z
N MET A 1 5.15 22.94 -1.72
CA MET A 1 5.63 21.54 -1.86
C MET A 1 5.85 21.29 -3.34
N ASN A 2 6.87 20.55 -3.77
CA ASN A 2 7.04 20.23 -5.20
C ASN A 2 6.43 18.85 -5.48
N GLU A 3 5.10 18.78 -5.43
CA GLU A 3 4.31 17.55 -5.63
C GLU A 3 4.68 16.86 -6.95
N ARG A 4 4.73 17.63 -8.05
CA ARG A 4 5.10 17.11 -9.37
C ARG A 4 6.46 16.44 -9.39
N ARG A 5 7.43 16.96 -8.62
CA ARG A 5 8.73 16.32 -8.44
C ARG A 5 8.61 14.97 -7.73
N LEU A 6 7.88 14.87 -6.61
CA LEU A 6 7.69 13.61 -5.89
C LEU A 6 6.99 12.55 -6.75
N LEU A 7 5.97 12.94 -7.53
CA LEU A 7 5.31 12.05 -8.48
C LEU A 7 6.29 11.57 -9.55
N SER A 8 7.06 12.48 -10.14
CA SER A 8 7.99 12.15 -11.24
C SER A 8 9.18 11.29 -10.78
N GLU A 9 9.77 11.62 -9.63
CA GLU A 9 10.85 10.82 -9.05
C GLU A 9 10.33 9.48 -8.51
N GLY A 10 9.11 9.44 -7.99
CA GLY A 10 8.46 8.21 -7.57
C GLY A 10 8.25 7.23 -8.74
N LEU A 11 7.70 7.71 -9.85
CA LEU A 11 7.57 6.93 -11.10
C LEU A 11 8.93 6.47 -11.63
N SER A 12 9.97 7.33 -11.54
CA SER A 12 11.33 7.01 -11.96
C SER A 12 11.93 5.86 -11.15
N ILE A 13 11.69 5.82 -9.84
CA ILE A 13 12.11 4.70 -8.98
C ILE A 13 11.38 3.42 -9.37
N ILE A 14 10.05 3.48 -9.55
CA ILE A 14 9.23 2.31 -9.91
C ILE A 14 9.65 1.75 -11.29
N SER A 15 9.88 2.61 -12.29
CA SER A 15 10.29 2.14 -13.62
C SER A 15 11.69 1.53 -13.62
N SER A 16 12.63 2.07 -12.84
CA SER A 16 14.03 1.67 -12.93
C SER A 16 14.43 0.55 -11.96
N CYS A 17 13.65 0.28 -10.91
CA CYS A 17 14.04 -0.63 -9.82
C CYS A 17 14.50 -1.99 -10.33
N ARG A 18 13.64 -2.70 -11.07
CA ARG A 18 13.94 -4.05 -11.54
C ARG A 18 15.17 -4.08 -12.44
N GLY A 19 15.28 -3.14 -13.38
CA GLY A 19 16.39 -3.11 -14.33
C GLY A 19 17.74 -2.71 -13.70
N LYS A 20 17.73 -1.92 -12.62
CA LYS A 20 18.95 -1.41 -11.99
C LYS A 20 19.41 -2.21 -10.78
N THR A 21 18.48 -2.70 -9.97
CA THR A 21 18.80 -3.41 -8.72
C THR A 21 18.51 -4.91 -8.81
N GLY A 22 17.70 -5.35 -9.77
CA GLY A 22 17.14 -6.70 -9.78
C GLY A 22 16.08 -6.93 -8.69
N ASP A 23 15.78 -5.89 -7.91
CA ASP A 23 14.89 -5.96 -6.76
C ASP A 23 13.58 -5.23 -7.05
N ILE A 24 12.50 -6.02 -7.14
CA ILE A 24 11.14 -5.52 -7.35
C ILE A 24 10.60 -4.76 -6.14
N TRP A 25 11.19 -4.99 -4.96
CA TRP A 25 10.75 -4.34 -3.74
C TRP A 25 11.10 -2.87 -3.75
N HIS A 26 12.23 -2.46 -4.34
CA HIS A 26 12.73 -1.07 -4.34
C HIS A 26 11.72 -0.05 -4.91
N ALA A 27 10.73 -0.52 -5.69
CA ALA A 27 9.54 0.25 -6.08
C ALA A 27 8.73 0.80 -4.90
N HIS A 28 8.86 0.23 -3.70
CA HIS A 28 8.23 0.66 -2.46
C HIS A 28 8.53 2.13 -2.15
N TYR A 29 9.80 2.55 -2.31
CA TYR A 29 10.21 3.94 -2.12
C TYR A 29 9.54 4.88 -3.13
N GLY A 30 9.39 4.45 -4.37
CA GLY A 30 8.69 5.22 -5.39
C GLY A 30 7.19 5.34 -5.12
N ALA A 31 6.55 4.24 -4.71
CA ALA A 31 5.16 4.22 -4.29
C ALA A 31 4.90 5.11 -3.06
N ALA A 32 5.83 5.12 -2.11
CA ALA A 32 5.76 5.99 -0.93
C ALA A 32 5.92 7.48 -1.28
N ALA A 33 6.79 7.83 -2.24
CA ALA A 33 6.91 9.20 -2.74
C ALA A 33 5.61 9.69 -3.40
N ILE A 34 4.98 8.83 -4.21
CA ILE A 34 3.67 9.13 -4.83
C ILE A 34 2.60 9.30 -3.75
N ALA A 35 2.54 8.39 -2.77
CA ALA A 35 1.60 8.47 -1.65
C ALA A 35 1.76 9.77 -0.84
N CYS A 36 3.00 10.22 -0.60
CA CYS A 36 3.30 11.49 0.06
C CYS A 36 2.68 12.70 -0.67
N ALA A 37 2.82 12.74 -2.00
CA ALA A 37 2.30 13.84 -2.80
C ALA A 37 0.78 13.97 -2.67
N PHE A 38 0.06 12.84 -2.74
CA PHE A 38 -1.40 12.84 -2.60
C PHE A 38 -1.89 13.00 -1.17
N LEU A 39 -1.19 12.43 -0.18
CA LEU A 39 -1.55 12.56 1.23
C LEU A 39 -1.67 14.02 1.66
N ALA A 40 -0.68 14.85 1.32
CA ALA A 40 -0.70 16.27 1.68
C ALA A 40 -1.91 17.01 1.08
N ASN A 41 -2.18 16.76 -0.21
CA ASN A 41 -3.24 17.44 -0.96
C ASN A 41 -4.64 17.01 -0.53
N GLU A 42 -4.85 15.71 -0.34
CA GLU A 42 -6.17 15.15 -0.09
C GLU A 42 -6.62 15.32 1.38
N ASN A 43 -5.71 15.62 2.31
CA ASN A 43 -5.99 15.64 3.75
C ASN A 43 -5.92 17.02 4.42
N ARG A 44 -5.79 18.09 3.63
CA ARG A 44 -5.73 19.49 4.13
C ARG A 44 -4.73 19.65 5.29
N MET A 45 -3.57 19.01 5.17
CA MET A 45 -2.49 19.15 6.15
C MET A 45 -2.06 20.62 6.24
N SER A 46 -1.62 21.07 7.41
CA SER A 46 -1.04 22.42 7.52
C SER A 46 0.20 22.53 6.63
N ASP A 47 0.52 23.74 6.18
CA ASP A 47 1.70 23.98 5.36
C ASP A 47 2.99 23.49 6.04
N GLU A 48 3.08 23.62 7.36
CA GLU A 48 4.20 23.11 8.16
C GLU A 48 4.27 21.58 8.08
N ALA A 49 3.14 20.89 8.29
CA ALA A 49 3.09 19.43 8.25
C ALA A 49 3.42 18.89 6.85
N ALA A 50 2.83 19.49 5.80
CA ALA A 50 3.11 19.14 4.42
C ALA A 50 4.58 19.37 4.04
N ARG A 51 5.20 20.49 4.49
CA ARG A 51 6.63 20.75 4.26
C ARG A 51 7.53 19.75 4.98
N SER A 52 7.24 19.42 6.24
CA SER A 52 8.02 18.45 7.02
C SER A 52 7.93 17.04 6.42
N MET A 53 6.73 16.61 6.04
CA MET A 53 6.50 15.34 5.35
C MET A 53 7.22 15.29 4.00
N ALA A 54 7.09 16.35 3.18
CA ALA A 54 7.77 16.41 1.88
C ALA A 54 9.30 16.39 2.02
N LYS A 55 9.86 16.99 3.07
CA LYS A 55 11.30 16.92 3.35
C LYS A 55 11.75 15.48 3.60
N GLN A 56 11.00 14.70 4.38
CA GLN A 56 11.25 13.28 4.61
C GLN A 56 11.17 12.50 3.28
N ALA A 57 10.07 12.65 2.54
CA ALA A 57 9.90 11.94 1.27
C ALA A 57 11.00 12.27 0.24
N LEU A 58 11.41 13.55 0.12
CA LEU A 58 12.50 13.94 -0.76
C LEU A 58 13.85 13.35 -0.31
N PHE A 59 14.11 13.28 1.00
CA PHE A 59 15.30 12.62 1.53
C PHE A 59 15.30 11.11 1.20
N MET A 60 14.15 10.43 1.38
CA MET A 60 13.96 9.03 1.01
C MET A 60 14.23 8.79 -0.47
N VAL A 61 13.68 9.65 -1.33
CA VAL A 61 13.85 9.57 -2.79
C VAL A 61 15.30 9.81 -3.18
N GLU A 62 15.97 10.81 -2.61
CA GLU A 62 17.37 11.11 -2.91
C GLU A 62 18.29 9.93 -2.55
N LYS A 63 18.07 9.32 -1.37
CA LYS A 63 18.83 8.15 -0.91
C LYS A 63 18.63 6.91 -1.80
N ASN A 64 17.46 6.79 -2.42
CA ASN A 64 17.05 5.62 -3.21
C ASN A 64 16.98 5.86 -4.72
N ARG A 65 17.50 7.00 -5.19
CA ARG A 65 17.47 7.38 -6.61
C ARG A 65 18.34 6.42 -7.43
N LEU A 66 17.79 5.93 -8.53
CA LEU A 66 18.46 4.95 -9.43
C LEU A 66 18.85 5.52 -10.78
N THR A 67 18.30 6.66 -11.18
CA THR A 67 18.56 7.33 -12.45
C THR A 67 18.70 8.83 -12.25
N GLU A 68 19.44 9.49 -13.14
CA GLU A 68 19.46 10.95 -13.19
C GLU A 68 18.10 11.52 -13.62
N ASN A 69 17.86 12.79 -13.27
CA ASN A 69 16.57 13.47 -13.44
C ASN A 69 16.05 13.36 -14.88
N ILE A 70 14.82 12.86 -15.07
CA ILE A 70 14.16 12.71 -16.38
C ILE A 70 13.59 14.06 -16.89
N ALA A 71 14.32 15.16 -16.66
CA ALA A 71 13.86 16.47 -17.09
C ALA A 71 13.99 16.62 -18.61
N ALA A 72 12.91 17.07 -19.24
CA ALA A 72 12.83 17.57 -20.62
C ALA A 72 12.94 16.53 -21.76
N ILE A 73 12.09 15.51 -21.73
CA ILE A 73 11.87 14.59 -22.86
C ILE A 73 10.38 14.60 -23.18
N PRO A 74 9.94 14.46 -24.45
CA PRO A 74 8.53 14.31 -24.76
C PRO A 74 7.97 13.15 -23.94
N ALA A 75 7.07 13.47 -23.02
CA ALA A 75 6.42 12.49 -22.19
C ALA A 75 5.47 11.65 -23.06
N VAL A 76 5.37 10.36 -22.75
CA VAL A 76 4.24 9.55 -23.22
C VAL A 76 2.97 10.18 -22.69
N ASP A 77 1.95 10.32 -23.54
CA ASP A 77 0.65 10.84 -23.11
C ASP A 77 0.00 9.89 -22.09
N ALA A 78 -0.87 10.44 -21.24
CA ALA A 78 -1.47 9.66 -20.15
C ALA A 78 -2.24 8.44 -20.67
N ALA A 79 -2.98 8.54 -21.77
CA ALA A 79 -3.81 7.44 -22.26
C ALA A 79 -2.95 6.25 -22.71
N SER A 80 -1.93 6.50 -23.53
CA SER A 80 -0.99 5.45 -23.97
C SER A 80 -0.23 4.82 -22.80
N ALA A 81 0.18 5.63 -21.82
CA ALA A 81 0.89 5.15 -20.65
C ALA A 81 0.01 4.27 -19.76
N GLU A 82 -1.25 4.67 -19.56
CA GLU A 82 -2.21 3.92 -18.77
C GLU A 82 -2.60 2.59 -19.42
N GLU A 83 -2.82 2.57 -20.74
CA GLU A 83 -3.14 1.34 -21.48
C GLU A 83 -2.10 0.25 -21.22
N ALA A 84 -0.81 0.57 -21.33
CA ALA A 84 0.28 -0.39 -21.12
C ALA A 84 0.36 -0.93 -19.68
N ILE A 85 0.06 -0.09 -18.67
CA ILE A 85 0.07 -0.49 -17.26
C ILE A 85 -1.20 -1.30 -16.91
N VAL A 86 -2.35 -0.92 -17.47
CA VAL A 86 -3.62 -1.65 -17.32
C VAL A 86 -3.50 -3.04 -17.91
N GLU A 87 -2.99 -3.18 -19.15
CA GLU A 87 -2.75 -4.48 -19.79
C GLU A 87 -1.84 -5.38 -18.92
N ALA A 88 -0.78 -4.80 -18.34
CA ALA A 88 0.08 -5.53 -17.41
C ALA A 88 -0.67 -6.01 -16.16
N LEU A 89 -1.49 -5.15 -15.55
CA LEU A 89 -2.24 -5.46 -14.34
C LEU A 89 -3.33 -6.51 -14.60
N GLU A 90 -4.00 -6.46 -15.75
CA GLU A 90 -5.01 -7.45 -16.16
C GLU A 90 -4.49 -8.89 -16.08
N SER A 91 -3.20 -9.11 -16.37
CA SER A 91 -2.60 -10.46 -16.31
C SER A 91 -2.31 -10.96 -14.89
N THR A 92 -2.40 -10.11 -13.87
CA THR A 92 -1.99 -10.44 -12.49
C THR A 92 -3.05 -10.11 -11.42
N ILE A 93 -4.07 -9.32 -11.74
CA ILE A 93 -5.02 -8.79 -10.75
C ILE A 93 -5.89 -9.86 -10.08
N ASP A 94 -6.09 -11.03 -10.70
CA ASP A 94 -6.99 -12.08 -10.18
C ASP A 94 -6.35 -12.94 -9.08
N SER A 95 -5.12 -12.66 -8.67
CA SER A 95 -4.36 -13.47 -7.71
C SER A 95 -3.67 -12.62 -6.67
N LEU A 96 -3.61 -13.14 -5.44
CA LEU A 96 -2.91 -12.48 -4.35
C LEU A 96 -1.41 -12.65 -4.57
N HIS A 97 -0.75 -11.55 -4.95
CA HIS A 97 0.68 -11.49 -5.21
C HIS A 97 1.33 -10.59 -4.19
N TRP A 98 2.08 -11.20 -3.27
CA TRP A 98 2.75 -10.49 -2.20
C TRP A 98 1.84 -9.43 -1.57
N VAL A 99 0.76 -9.84 -0.94
CA VAL A 99 -0.17 -8.95 -0.21
C VAL A 99 -0.74 -7.78 -1.04
N GLY A 100 -0.72 -7.87 -2.37
CA GLY A 100 -1.33 -6.91 -3.31
C GLY A 100 -0.36 -5.92 -3.95
N HIS A 101 0.96 -6.13 -3.87
CA HIS A 101 1.96 -5.17 -4.37
C HIS A 101 1.82 -4.86 -5.87
N ASN A 102 1.40 -5.83 -6.70
CA ASN A 102 1.15 -5.60 -8.13
C ASN A 102 0.07 -4.52 -8.34
N ALA A 103 -1.05 -4.61 -7.63
CA ALA A 103 -2.13 -3.63 -7.71
C ALA A 103 -1.74 -2.29 -7.09
N ILE A 104 -1.02 -2.30 -5.96
CA ILE A 104 -0.56 -1.07 -5.29
C ILE A 104 0.37 -0.26 -6.21
N TYR A 105 1.38 -0.91 -6.80
CA TYR A 105 2.32 -0.24 -7.68
C TYR A 105 1.67 0.26 -8.98
N ALA A 106 0.79 -0.55 -9.58
CA ALA A 106 0.06 -0.16 -10.77
C ALA A 106 -0.87 1.03 -10.51
N ALA A 107 -1.72 0.96 -9.47
CA ALA A 107 -2.70 2.00 -9.16
C ALA A 107 -2.04 3.34 -8.83
N LEU A 108 -0.98 3.35 -8.02
CA LEU A 108 -0.25 4.58 -7.71
C LEU A 108 0.45 5.15 -8.93
N SER A 109 1.02 4.30 -9.79
CA SER A 109 1.65 4.75 -11.04
C SER A 109 0.64 5.39 -11.99
N LEU A 110 -0.52 4.74 -12.19
CA LEU A 110 -1.62 5.27 -13.01
C LEU A 110 -2.10 6.62 -12.47
N LYS A 111 -2.34 6.72 -11.16
CA LYS A 111 -2.78 7.97 -10.52
C LYS A 111 -1.75 9.09 -10.69
N ALA A 112 -0.46 8.80 -10.52
CA ALA A 112 0.61 9.77 -10.71
C ALA A 112 0.75 10.23 -12.18
N ILE A 113 0.68 9.31 -13.14
CA ILE A 113 0.75 9.61 -14.57
C ILE A 113 -0.41 10.51 -15.00
N ARG A 114 -1.63 10.22 -14.51
CA ARG A 114 -2.80 11.04 -14.81
C ARG A 114 -2.69 12.44 -14.23
N GLU A 115 -2.24 12.57 -12.97
CA GLU A 115 -2.00 13.86 -12.32
C GLU A 115 -0.93 14.70 -13.04
N LEU A 116 0.10 14.04 -13.59
CA LEU A 116 1.15 14.71 -14.37
C LEU A 116 0.72 15.07 -15.79
N ASN A 117 -0.39 14.51 -16.27
CA ASN A 117 -0.86 14.53 -17.67
C ASN A 117 0.17 13.90 -18.63
N GLY A 118 0.66 12.70 -18.27
CA GLY A 118 1.71 11.98 -18.99
C GLY A 118 3.06 12.04 -18.27
N TRP A 119 3.93 11.04 -18.54
CA TRP A 119 5.27 10.95 -17.92
C TRP A 119 6.21 10.00 -18.68
N GLY A 120 7.51 10.27 -18.61
CA GLY A 120 8.58 9.35 -19.05
C GLY A 120 8.60 9.04 -20.55
N LYS A 121 9.53 8.17 -20.96
CA LYS A 121 9.56 7.56 -22.30
C LYS A 121 8.73 6.28 -22.30
N ILE A 122 8.43 5.77 -23.49
CA ILE A 122 7.76 4.47 -23.66
C ILE A 122 8.50 3.33 -22.95
N ASN A 123 9.83 3.36 -22.92
CA ASN A 123 10.62 2.38 -22.19
C ASN A 123 10.37 2.45 -20.68
N ASP A 124 10.23 3.64 -20.10
CA ASP A 124 9.95 3.79 -18.67
C ASP A 124 8.57 3.19 -18.31
N ILE A 125 7.56 3.46 -19.16
CA ILE A 125 6.23 2.87 -19.01
C ILE A 125 6.28 1.34 -19.16
N ASN A 126 7.01 0.83 -20.16
CA ASN A 126 7.17 -0.60 -20.39
C ASN A 126 7.86 -1.29 -19.20
N GLU A 127 8.80 -0.62 -18.53
CA GLU A 127 9.43 -1.15 -17.32
C GLU A 127 8.47 -1.17 -16.13
N ILE A 128 7.59 -0.17 -15.96
CA ILE A 128 6.50 -0.23 -14.96
C ILE A 128 5.57 -1.42 -15.25
N GLY A 129 5.11 -1.57 -16.49
CA GLY A 129 4.29 -2.73 -16.88
C GLY A 129 5.04 -4.05 -16.71
N GLY A 130 6.35 -4.06 -16.97
CA GLY A 130 7.23 -5.18 -16.71
C GLY A 130 7.30 -5.55 -15.23
N LEU A 131 7.46 -4.58 -14.34
CA LEU A 131 7.44 -4.79 -12.89
C LEU A 131 6.12 -5.42 -12.45
N VAL A 132 4.98 -4.90 -12.92
CA VAL A 132 3.66 -5.47 -12.61
C VAL A 132 3.56 -6.92 -13.07
N ARG A 133 3.95 -7.22 -14.33
CA ARG A 133 3.98 -8.59 -14.85
C ARG A 133 4.92 -9.52 -14.10
N SER A 134 5.99 -9.01 -13.48
CA SER A 134 6.94 -9.84 -12.71
C SER A 134 6.32 -10.48 -11.46
N PHE A 135 5.17 -9.97 -11.01
CA PHE A 135 4.40 -10.59 -9.93
C PHE A 135 3.63 -11.84 -10.37
N ALA A 136 3.49 -12.10 -11.67
CA ALA A 136 2.82 -13.29 -12.17
C ALA A 136 3.43 -14.55 -11.54
N SER A 137 2.56 -15.43 -11.04
CA SER A 137 2.94 -16.68 -10.35
C SER A 137 3.75 -16.53 -9.06
N THR A 138 3.89 -15.32 -8.51
CA THR A 138 4.48 -15.13 -7.18
C THR A 138 3.58 -15.67 -6.07
N ILE A 139 4.16 -15.84 -4.88
CA ILE A 139 3.43 -16.27 -3.68
C ILE A 139 2.56 -15.13 -3.11
N PRO A 140 1.51 -15.44 -2.34
CA PRO A 140 0.70 -14.43 -1.66
C PRO A 140 1.45 -13.57 -0.65
N GLY A 141 2.59 -14.06 -0.15
CA GLY A 141 3.32 -13.48 0.97
C GLY A 141 4.02 -14.61 1.74
N ARG A 142 5.00 -14.27 2.57
CA ARG A 142 5.84 -15.25 3.27
C ARG A 142 5.56 -15.38 4.77
N SER A 143 4.77 -14.46 5.32
CA SER A 143 4.54 -14.29 6.74
C SER A 143 3.05 -14.32 7.01
N TRP A 144 2.60 -15.32 7.77
CA TRP A 144 1.19 -15.63 7.97
C TRP A 144 0.92 -16.21 9.35
N ILE A 145 -0.26 -15.90 9.86
CA ILE A 145 -0.82 -16.42 11.11
C ILE A 145 -1.93 -17.40 10.74
N GLY A 146 -1.86 -18.63 11.23
CA GLY A 146 -2.83 -19.69 10.97
C GLY A 146 -2.73 -20.35 9.59
N TYR A 147 -1.88 -19.86 8.68
CA TYR A 147 -1.75 -20.39 7.32
C TYR A 147 -0.29 -20.45 6.86
N SER A 148 -0.04 -21.27 5.85
CA SER A 148 1.10 -21.18 4.94
C SER A 148 0.73 -20.39 3.69
N ALA A 149 1.73 -19.87 2.98
CA ALA A 149 1.55 -19.22 1.68
C ALA A 149 0.76 -20.10 0.69
N SER A 150 0.99 -21.43 0.74
CA SER A 150 0.29 -22.38 -0.13
C SER A 150 -1.20 -22.51 0.22
N GLU A 151 -1.54 -22.43 1.51
CA GLU A 151 -2.92 -22.48 1.97
C GLU A 151 -3.63 -21.17 1.64
N VAL A 152 -2.99 -20.02 1.87
CA VAL A 152 -3.52 -18.70 1.46
C VAL A 152 -3.82 -18.68 -0.04
N LYS A 153 -2.91 -19.19 -0.88
CA LYS A 153 -3.12 -19.26 -2.34
C LYS A 153 -4.36 -20.07 -2.74
N ARG A 154 -4.74 -21.06 -1.93
CA ARG A 154 -5.90 -21.95 -2.17
C ARG A 154 -7.17 -21.48 -1.45
N LEU A 155 -7.13 -20.38 -0.70
CA LEU A 155 -8.32 -19.88 -0.02
C LEU A 155 -9.38 -19.50 -1.05
N THR A 156 -10.57 -20.05 -0.88
CA THR A 156 -11.76 -19.64 -1.60
C THR A 156 -12.63 -18.79 -0.67
N ILE A 157 -13.38 -17.86 -1.25
CA ILE A 157 -14.39 -17.08 -0.53
C ILE A 157 -15.72 -17.84 -0.64
N SER A 158 -16.32 -18.16 0.50
CA SER A 158 -17.62 -18.83 0.61
C SER A 158 -18.64 -17.96 1.33
N GLU A 159 -19.91 -18.38 1.30
CA GLU A 159 -20.99 -17.67 2.01
C GLU A 159 -20.73 -17.58 3.52
N ASP A 160 -20.07 -18.58 4.11
CA ASP A 160 -19.69 -18.61 5.53
C ASP A 160 -18.73 -17.49 5.92
N ASP A 161 -18.00 -16.91 4.96
CA ASP A 161 -17.13 -15.76 5.20
C ASP A 161 -17.93 -14.47 5.43
N ARG A 162 -19.26 -14.46 5.26
CA ARG A 162 -20.12 -13.29 5.55
C ARG A 162 -19.62 -11.99 4.92
N ILE A 163 -19.06 -12.07 3.71
CA ILE A 163 -18.58 -10.91 2.96
C ILE A 163 -19.80 -10.19 2.36
N PRO A 164 -20.00 -8.89 2.59
CA PRO A 164 -21.09 -8.15 1.97
C PRO A 164 -20.89 -8.00 0.46
N SER A 165 -21.95 -7.65 -0.27
CA SER A 165 -21.81 -7.26 -1.67
C SER A 165 -21.03 -5.94 -1.77
N ILE A 166 -19.89 -5.95 -2.45
CA ILE A 166 -19.02 -4.79 -2.66
C ILE A 166 -19.00 -4.46 -4.15
N LEU A 167 -19.62 -3.35 -4.54
CA LEU A 167 -19.67 -2.87 -5.92
C LEU A 167 -19.08 -1.46 -6.08
N THR A 168 -18.84 -0.77 -4.96
CA THR A 168 -18.39 0.63 -4.97
C THR A 168 -17.23 0.86 -4.00
N PRO A 169 -16.39 1.88 -4.23
CA PRO A 169 -15.32 2.26 -3.29
C PRO A 169 -15.79 2.57 -1.87
N LYS A 170 -17.00 3.15 -1.73
CA LYS A 170 -17.58 3.43 -0.40
C LYS A 170 -17.87 2.14 0.36
N GLN A 171 -18.50 1.16 -0.29
CA GLN A 171 -18.78 -0.15 0.30
C GLN A 171 -17.49 -0.89 0.65
N LEU A 172 -16.46 -0.83 -0.22
CA LEU A 172 -15.17 -1.42 0.08
C LEU A 172 -14.53 -0.77 1.31
N SER A 173 -14.52 0.56 1.39
CA SER A 173 -13.98 1.27 2.55
C SER A 173 -14.72 0.96 3.84
N GLU A 174 -16.06 0.88 3.79
CA GLU A 174 -16.85 0.50 4.97
C GLU A 174 -16.49 -0.90 5.45
N PHE A 175 -16.41 -1.85 4.52
CA PHE A 175 -16.04 -3.22 4.82
C PHE A 175 -14.64 -3.29 5.45
N ILE A 176 -13.64 -2.66 4.86
CA ILE A 176 -12.24 -2.72 5.34
C ILE A 176 -12.08 -2.04 6.70
N LEU A 177 -12.75 -0.91 6.93
CA LEU A 177 -12.70 -0.23 8.22
C LEU A 177 -13.41 -1.04 9.32
N ARG A 178 -14.49 -1.75 8.98
CA ARG A 178 -15.12 -2.73 9.87
C ARG A 178 -14.18 -3.90 10.17
N GLU A 179 -13.50 -4.43 9.16
CA GLU A 179 -12.53 -5.51 9.37
C GLU A 179 -11.39 -5.09 10.31
N LEU A 180 -10.94 -3.83 10.21
CA LEU A 180 -9.98 -3.22 11.13
C LEU A 180 -10.58 -3.00 12.53
N SER A 181 -11.83 -2.53 12.62
CA SER A 181 -12.51 -2.30 13.91
C SER A 181 -12.84 -3.59 14.67
N GLU A 182 -12.71 -4.76 14.05
CA GLU A 182 -12.83 -6.05 14.72
C GLU A 182 -11.50 -6.63 15.24
N ILE A 183 -10.34 -6.06 14.90
CA ILE A 183 -9.03 -6.54 15.41
C ILE A 183 -8.78 -5.99 16.82
N GLU A 184 -8.77 -6.83 17.84
CA GLU A 184 -8.60 -6.40 19.23
C GLU A 184 -7.16 -6.02 19.57
N VAL A 185 -6.20 -6.88 19.22
CA VAL A 185 -4.78 -6.71 19.51
C VAL A 185 -4.01 -6.62 18.20
N ILE A 186 -3.14 -5.62 18.08
CA ILE A 186 -2.22 -5.48 16.94
C ILE A 186 -0.82 -5.82 17.41
N TYR A 187 -0.15 -6.72 16.69
CA TYR A 187 1.20 -7.18 17.01
C TYR A 187 2.22 -6.55 16.05
N ARG A 188 3.38 -6.17 16.59
CA ARG A 188 4.56 -5.74 15.84
C ARG A 188 5.20 -6.98 15.20
N ALA A 189 4.71 -7.33 14.02
CA ALA A 189 5.12 -8.52 13.27
C ALA A 189 4.85 -8.35 11.77
N GLU A 190 5.73 -8.87 10.91
CA GLU A 190 5.53 -8.90 9.45
C GLU A 190 4.24 -9.67 9.11
N ALA A 191 3.98 -10.75 9.85
CA ALA A 191 2.76 -11.54 9.72
C ALA A 191 1.49 -10.85 10.28
N HIS A 192 1.57 -9.62 10.85
CA HIS A 192 0.41 -8.95 11.44
C HIS A 192 0.26 -7.47 11.06
N HIS A 193 0.87 -6.52 11.77
CA HIS A 193 0.63 -5.09 11.50
C HIS A 193 0.94 -4.70 10.04
N ASP A 194 1.96 -5.30 9.42
CA ASP A 194 2.28 -5.10 8.01
C ASP A 194 1.18 -5.63 7.11
N LEU A 195 0.64 -6.82 7.39
CA LEU A 195 -0.50 -7.37 6.65
C LEU A 195 -1.75 -6.48 6.79
N ILE A 196 -2.00 -5.89 7.97
CA ILE A 196 -3.11 -4.96 8.18
C ILE A 196 -2.87 -3.64 7.42
N GLY A 197 -1.64 -3.13 7.41
CA GLY A 197 -1.26 -1.99 6.56
C GLY A 197 -1.40 -2.31 5.06
N HIS A 198 -1.10 -3.53 4.66
CA HIS A 198 -1.31 -4.01 3.29
C HIS A 198 -2.76 -4.25 2.94
N LEU A 199 -3.61 -4.63 3.90
CA LEU A 199 -5.05 -4.64 3.73
C LEU A 199 -5.53 -3.24 3.32
N LEU A 200 -5.11 -2.20 4.05
CA LEU A 200 -5.47 -0.80 3.77
C LEU A 200 -4.93 -0.33 2.42
N THR A 201 -3.66 -0.60 2.11
CA THR A 201 -3.05 -0.13 0.85
C THR A 201 -3.58 -0.86 -0.37
N PHE A 202 -3.85 -2.16 -0.28
CA PHE A 202 -4.41 -2.93 -1.40
C PHE A 202 -5.86 -2.54 -1.65
N SER A 203 -6.71 -2.42 -0.61
CA SER A 203 -8.08 -1.94 -0.80
C SER A 203 -8.13 -0.52 -1.36
N HIS A 204 -7.24 0.36 -0.91
CA HIS A 204 -7.11 1.69 -1.48
C HIS A 204 -6.65 1.67 -2.94
N ALA A 205 -5.73 0.78 -3.32
CA ALA A 205 -5.34 0.60 -4.72
C ALA A 205 -6.55 0.25 -5.61
N LEU A 206 -7.45 -0.62 -5.13
CA LEU A 206 -8.70 -0.90 -5.84
C LEU A 206 -9.59 0.35 -5.95
N ASN A 207 -9.75 1.12 -4.86
CA ASN A 207 -10.49 2.38 -4.92
C ASN A 207 -9.91 3.34 -5.96
N ILE A 208 -8.58 3.47 -6.04
CA ILE A 208 -7.90 4.27 -7.07
C ILE A 208 -8.26 3.76 -8.47
N LEU A 209 -8.19 2.45 -8.73
CA LEU A 209 -8.55 1.89 -10.03
C LEU A 209 -9.99 2.24 -10.42
N TYR A 210 -10.93 2.12 -9.48
CA TYR A 210 -12.32 2.52 -9.70
C TYR A 210 -12.45 4.02 -10.00
N ASP A 211 -11.84 4.89 -9.18
CA ASP A 211 -11.87 6.34 -9.36
C ASP A 211 -11.26 6.78 -10.71
N LEU A 212 -10.31 6.00 -11.23
CA LEU A 212 -9.69 6.21 -12.54
C LEU A 212 -10.54 5.67 -13.70
N GLY A 213 -11.68 5.03 -13.43
CA GLY A 213 -12.58 4.48 -14.44
C GLY A 213 -12.36 3.00 -14.78
N TYR A 214 -11.45 2.32 -14.07
CA TYR A 214 -11.13 0.91 -14.28
C TYR A 214 -11.95 -0.01 -13.36
N GLU A 215 -13.28 0.12 -13.40
CA GLU A 215 -14.23 -0.64 -12.55
C GLU A 215 -14.05 -2.16 -12.66
N PHE A 216 -13.76 -2.67 -13.87
CA PHE A 216 -13.56 -4.10 -14.08
C PHE A 216 -12.32 -4.63 -13.32
N LEU A 217 -11.25 -3.85 -13.19
CA LEU A 217 -10.07 -4.22 -12.39
C LEU A 217 -10.37 -4.13 -10.90
N PHE A 218 -11.15 -3.13 -10.47
CA PHE A 218 -11.65 -3.06 -9.09
C PHE A 218 -12.38 -4.34 -8.72
N LEU A 219 -13.37 -4.78 -9.52
CA LEU A 219 -14.16 -5.97 -9.26
C LEU A 219 -13.32 -7.26 -9.26
N ARG A 220 -12.40 -7.41 -10.23
CA ARG A 220 -11.50 -8.56 -10.30
C ARG A 220 -10.55 -8.62 -9.11
N GLY A 221 -10.01 -7.47 -8.69
CA GLY A 221 -9.09 -7.36 -7.56
C GLY A 221 -9.73 -7.63 -6.19
N LEU A 222 -11.06 -7.60 -6.09
CA LEU A 222 -11.75 -7.92 -4.83
C LEU A 222 -11.45 -9.35 -4.37
N VAL A 223 -11.41 -10.33 -5.28
CA VAL A 223 -11.20 -11.74 -4.91
C VAL A 223 -9.90 -11.95 -4.12
N PRO A 224 -8.72 -11.54 -4.62
CA PRO A 224 -7.48 -11.70 -3.85
C PRO A 224 -7.39 -10.79 -2.62
N LEU A 225 -8.02 -9.61 -2.63
CA LEU A 225 -8.13 -8.79 -1.42
C LEU A 225 -8.92 -9.53 -0.32
N LEU A 226 -10.01 -10.18 -0.68
CA LEU A 226 -10.82 -10.97 0.25
C LEU A 226 -10.08 -12.21 0.77
N GLN A 227 -9.15 -12.78 -0.02
CA GLN A 227 -8.25 -13.84 0.48
C GLN A 227 -7.34 -13.30 1.60
N LEU A 228 -6.79 -12.09 1.45
CA LEU A 228 -6.00 -11.43 2.49
C LEU A 228 -6.85 -11.17 3.75
N VAL A 229 -8.08 -10.69 3.58
CA VAL A 229 -9.03 -10.51 4.69
C VAL A 229 -9.28 -11.82 5.44
N LYS A 230 -9.61 -12.89 4.70
CA LYS A 230 -9.86 -14.21 5.27
C LYS A 230 -8.64 -14.77 6.02
N ALA A 231 -7.44 -14.51 5.51
CA ALA A 231 -6.21 -14.88 6.20
C ALA A 231 -6.04 -14.09 7.51
N LEU A 232 -6.21 -12.76 7.47
CA LEU A 232 -6.11 -11.88 8.64
C LEU A 232 -7.15 -12.18 9.72
N ARG A 233 -8.35 -12.67 9.36
CA ARG A 233 -9.34 -13.07 10.36
C ARG A 233 -8.85 -14.15 11.32
N LYS A 234 -7.88 -14.98 10.93
CA LYS A 234 -7.26 -15.96 11.85
C LYS A 234 -6.41 -15.32 12.93
N SER A 235 -5.93 -14.09 12.76
CA SER A 235 -5.15 -13.41 13.78
C SER A 235 -5.97 -12.61 14.77
N ARG A 236 -7.29 -12.44 14.54
CA ARG A 236 -8.18 -11.68 15.44
C ARG A 236 -8.23 -12.25 16.85
N ASP A 237 -8.37 -13.57 16.95
CA ASP A 237 -8.54 -14.26 18.23
C ASP A 237 -7.23 -14.85 18.77
N TRP A 238 -6.08 -14.52 18.15
CA TRP A 238 -4.81 -15.21 18.45
C TRP A 238 -4.33 -15.00 19.89
N ALA A 239 -4.60 -13.84 20.49
CA ALA A 239 -4.29 -13.61 21.90
C ALA A 239 -4.92 -14.68 22.84
N THR A 240 -5.96 -15.38 22.39
CA THR A 240 -6.69 -16.39 23.16
C THR A 240 -6.32 -17.84 22.80
N ASP A 241 -5.53 -18.07 21.75
CA ASP A 241 -5.23 -19.41 21.24
C ASP A 241 -3.75 -19.60 20.84
N ASP A 242 -2.94 -20.05 21.80
CA ASP A 242 -1.53 -20.37 21.60
C ASP A 242 -1.28 -21.49 20.55
N SER A 243 -2.31 -22.26 20.18
CA SER A 243 -2.22 -23.33 19.18
C SER A 243 -2.13 -22.81 17.75
N ILE A 244 -2.49 -21.54 17.50
CA ILE A 244 -2.41 -20.94 16.16
C ILE A 244 -0.95 -20.89 15.71
N LYS A 245 -0.72 -21.41 14.50
CA LYS A 245 0.61 -21.51 13.90
C LYS A 245 1.08 -20.13 13.41
N LEU A 246 2.32 -19.78 13.72
CA LEU A 246 3.04 -18.67 13.09
C LEU A 246 3.97 -19.24 12.02
N ILE A 247 3.79 -18.84 10.77
CA ILE A 247 4.70 -19.17 9.66
C ILE A 247 5.30 -17.86 9.16
N SER A 248 6.53 -17.57 9.56
CA SER A 248 7.24 -16.37 9.13
C SER A 248 8.75 -16.60 9.20
N PRO A 249 9.53 -16.10 8.22
CA PRO A 249 10.98 -16.13 8.29
C PRO A 249 11.52 -15.21 9.39
N VAL A 250 10.81 -14.14 9.74
CA VAL A 250 11.31 -13.07 10.64
C VAL A 250 10.61 -13.04 11.99
N ASP A 251 9.33 -13.40 12.07
CA ASP A 251 8.55 -13.30 13.31
C ASP A 251 8.77 -14.52 14.20
N ARG A 252 8.83 -14.30 15.52
CA ARG A 252 8.99 -15.36 16.53
C ARG A 252 8.03 -15.14 17.69
N LYS A 253 7.50 -16.23 18.24
CA LYS A 253 6.69 -16.18 19.47
C LYS A 253 7.57 -15.90 20.69
N PRO A 254 7.05 -15.24 21.74
CA PRO A 254 5.76 -14.53 21.76
C PRO A 254 5.83 -13.25 20.92
N LEU A 255 4.74 -12.92 20.22
CA LEU A 255 4.66 -11.65 19.51
C LEU A 255 4.52 -10.48 20.49
N VAL A 256 5.12 -9.36 20.13
CA VAL A 256 5.06 -8.13 20.93
C VAL A 256 3.89 -7.28 20.45
N GLU A 257 3.03 -6.83 21.37
CA GLU A 257 1.95 -5.89 21.04
C GLU A 257 2.53 -4.57 20.52
N ALA A 258 1.98 -4.06 19.42
CA ALA A 258 2.38 -2.80 18.84
C ALA A 258 1.91 -1.63 19.72
N LYS A 259 2.83 -0.72 20.07
CA LYS A 259 2.50 0.48 20.85
C LYS A 259 1.82 1.52 19.95
N PRO A 260 0.81 2.25 20.45
CA PRO A 260 0.21 3.32 19.67
C PRO A 260 1.20 4.47 19.49
N GLY A 261 1.29 4.98 18.26
CA GLY A 261 1.97 6.24 17.97
C GLY A 261 1.34 7.40 18.75
N LYS A 262 2.17 8.29 19.28
CA LYS A 262 1.73 9.40 20.15
C LYS A 262 1.33 10.66 19.38
N LEU A 263 1.74 10.75 18.12
CA LEU A 263 1.57 11.94 17.29
C LEU A 263 0.71 11.60 16.09
N SER A 264 -0.23 12.47 15.76
CA SER A 264 -1.07 12.27 14.57
C SER A 264 -0.22 12.39 13.31
N PRO A 265 -0.34 11.46 12.34
CA PRO A 265 0.39 11.53 11.08
C PRO A 265 -0.10 12.66 10.15
N LEU A 266 -1.20 13.34 10.49
CA LEU A 266 -1.62 14.59 9.83
C LEU A 266 -0.99 15.84 10.47
N SER A 267 -0.28 15.68 11.59
CA SER A 267 0.35 16.78 12.31
C SER A 267 1.82 16.92 11.96
N GLU A 268 2.33 18.15 12.08
CA GLU A 268 3.74 18.43 11.81
C GLU A 268 4.73 17.73 12.75
N PRO A 269 4.48 17.61 14.07
CA PRO A 269 5.40 16.92 14.98
C PRO A 269 5.71 15.48 14.58
N PHE A 270 4.75 14.76 13.99
CA PHE A 270 4.97 13.39 13.53
C PHE A 270 6.07 13.31 12.44
N TRP A 271 6.10 14.29 11.54
CA TRP A 271 7.07 14.32 10.44
C TRP A 271 8.41 14.98 10.79
N ARG A 272 8.54 15.52 12.01
CA ARG A 272 9.84 15.95 12.56
C ARG A 272 10.68 14.78 13.07
N ILE A 273 10.05 13.66 13.44
CA ILE A 273 10.75 12.43 13.84
C ILE A 273 11.48 11.88 12.63
N ASP A 274 12.76 11.51 12.77
CA ASP A 274 13.52 10.89 11.68
C ASP A 274 13.04 9.45 11.45
N HIS A 275 12.32 9.24 10.36
CA HIS A 275 11.79 7.92 10.00
C HIS A 275 12.77 7.12 9.13
N SER A 276 13.90 7.71 8.72
CA SER A 276 14.82 7.13 7.73
C SER A 276 15.63 5.93 8.20
N HIS A 277 15.62 5.66 9.51
CA HIS A 277 16.24 4.50 10.14
C HIS A 277 15.48 3.18 9.90
N HIS A 278 14.24 3.25 9.42
CA HIS A 278 13.34 2.11 9.32
C HIS A 278 13.39 1.37 7.96
N ASP A 279 14.42 1.57 7.13
CA ASP A 279 14.59 0.94 5.80
C ASP A 279 13.28 0.93 4.98
N TRP A 280 12.72 -0.25 4.68
CA TRP A 280 11.44 -0.42 3.98
C TRP A 280 10.23 0.18 4.71
N ASP A 281 10.20 0.10 6.04
CA ASP A 281 9.11 0.63 6.86
C ASP A 281 9.03 2.16 6.80
N TYR A 282 10.12 2.82 6.39
CA TYR A 282 10.09 4.25 6.14
C TYR A 282 9.00 4.63 5.14
N GLY A 283 8.85 3.85 4.06
CA GLY A 283 7.81 4.08 3.06
C GLY A 283 6.40 3.75 3.57
N HIS A 284 6.26 2.91 4.60
CA HIS A 284 4.97 2.49 5.15
C HIS A 284 4.25 3.64 5.83
N HIS A 285 4.96 4.52 6.55
CA HIS A 285 4.36 5.69 7.17
C HIS A 285 3.59 6.56 6.15
N PHE A 286 4.09 6.71 4.92
CA PHE A 286 3.39 7.45 3.87
C PHE A 286 2.21 6.66 3.31
N LYS A 287 2.45 5.42 2.85
CA LYS A 287 1.43 4.61 2.14
C LYS A 287 0.26 4.22 3.05
N PHE A 288 0.55 3.79 4.28
CA PHE A 288 -0.48 3.37 5.23
C PHE A 288 -1.33 4.56 5.66
N THR A 289 -0.71 5.71 5.94
CA THR A 289 -1.43 6.95 6.26
C THR A 289 -2.31 7.41 5.10
N PHE A 290 -1.75 7.46 3.89
CA PHE A 290 -2.51 7.85 2.70
C PHE A 290 -3.74 6.96 2.51
N SER A 291 -3.57 5.65 2.67
CA SER A 291 -4.63 4.67 2.44
C SER A 291 -5.68 4.66 3.54
N TYR A 292 -5.26 4.75 4.81
CA TYR A 292 -6.19 4.87 5.92
C TYR A 292 -7.10 6.08 5.78
N TYR A 293 -6.53 7.26 5.53
CA TYR A 293 -7.36 8.45 5.42
C TYR A 293 -8.19 8.51 4.14
N ASN A 294 -7.78 7.85 3.04
CA ASN A 294 -8.68 7.66 1.90
C ASN A 294 -9.94 6.90 2.30
N HIS A 295 -9.80 5.81 3.06
CA HIS A 295 -10.96 5.06 3.57
C HIS A 295 -11.82 5.92 4.52
N ILE A 296 -11.20 6.66 5.45
CA ILE A 296 -11.91 7.57 6.36
C ILE A 296 -12.66 8.67 5.61
N HIS A 297 -12.10 9.25 4.54
CA HIS A 297 -12.82 10.26 3.76
C HIS A 297 -14.09 9.72 3.09
N ARG A 298 -14.12 8.42 2.79
CA ARG A 298 -15.29 7.77 2.19
C ARG A 298 -16.34 7.38 3.21
N VAL A 299 -15.91 7.07 4.43
CA VAL A 299 -16.76 6.57 5.53
C VAL A 299 -16.29 7.18 6.86
N PRO A 300 -16.49 8.50 7.08
CA PRO A 300 -15.91 9.24 8.21
C PRO A 300 -16.40 8.78 9.58
N GLU A 301 -17.58 8.16 9.64
CA GLU A 301 -18.18 7.63 10.86
C GLU A 301 -17.34 6.54 11.54
N PHE A 302 -16.47 5.84 10.81
CA PHE A 302 -15.59 4.80 11.39
C PHE A 302 -14.36 5.36 12.09
N LYS A 303 -14.04 6.66 11.93
CA LYS A 303 -12.79 7.23 12.45
C LYS A 303 -12.60 6.98 13.93
N SER A 304 -13.65 7.15 14.75
CA SER A 304 -13.59 6.93 16.20
C SER A 304 -13.31 5.48 16.59
N GLU A 305 -13.66 4.52 15.73
CA GLU A 305 -13.48 3.09 15.98
C GLU A 305 -12.10 2.60 15.54
N THR A 306 -11.53 3.20 14.50
CA THR A 306 -10.33 2.70 13.84
C THR A 306 -9.08 3.53 14.08
N GLU A 307 -9.18 4.78 14.51
CA GLU A 307 -8.01 5.67 14.62
C GLU A 307 -6.98 5.15 15.64
N ALA A 308 -7.42 4.73 16.83
CA ALA A 308 -6.52 4.15 17.83
C ALA A 308 -5.81 2.88 17.33
N LYS A 309 -6.47 2.08 16.50
CA LYS A 309 -5.90 0.87 15.87
C LYS A 309 -4.90 1.25 14.81
N PHE A 310 -5.25 2.19 13.95
CA PHE A 310 -4.35 2.71 12.94
C PHE A 310 -3.08 3.30 13.56
N MET A 311 -3.19 4.03 14.67
CA MET A 311 -2.03 4.54 15.40
C MET A 311 -1.09 3.43 15.91
N ARG A 312 -1.56 2.19 16.12
CA ARG A 312 -0.70 1.03 16.43
C ARG A 312 -0.04 0.43 15.21
N ILE A 313 -0.65 0.56 14.02
CA ILE A 313 -0.07 0.10 12.75
C ILE A 313 1.13 0.96 12.36
N ILE A 314 1.03 2.28 12.54
CA ILE A 314 2.09 3.25 12.20
C ILE A 314 2.88 3.73 13.43
N GLY A 315 2.70 3.09 14.59
CA GLY A 315 3.35 3.44 15.84
C GLY A 315 4.85 3.15 15.81
N GLU A 316 5.61 3.80 16.68
CA GLU A 316 7.05 3.66 16.73
C GLU A 316 7.47 2.21 17.03
N CYS A 317 8.39 1.73 16.21
CA CYS A 317 9.36 0.74 16.59
C CYS A 317 10.28 1.39 17.64
N ASP A 318 10.08 1.11 18.93
CA ASP A 318 11.14 1.40 19.91
C ASP A 318 12.43 0.75 19.37
N ASN A 319 13.48 1.57 19.24
CA ASN A 319 14.84 1.20 18.80
C ASN A 319 15.36 -0.06 19.51
#